data_AF-A0A7C3NXD0-F1
#
_entry.id   AF-A0A7C3NXD0-F1
#
_cell.length_a   1.000
_cell.length_b   1.000
_cell.length_c   1.000
_cell.angle_alpha   90.00
_cell.angle_beta   90.00
_cell.angle_gamma   90.00
#
_symmetry.space_group_name_H-M   'P 1'
#
loop_
_entity.id
_entity.type
_entity.pdbx_description
1 polymer ?
#
loop_
_entity_poly.entity_id
_entity_poly.type
_entity_poly.pdbx_seq_one_letter_code
_entity_poly.pdbx_strand_id
1 'polypeptide(L)'
;MLISLITRPIALVSILMLPFGTALSSNHYTEKQMEALASRVGKTFWLRPQNEKAPTFLTQPRTGAAPLNLQGKNSFEILELTGQASKDPYYKVMFDSGQVGYIDPRLFHEEFNATILSFDPLAEEKKKAEQQAEEEKKRAAWIQSQPWSQAVKDAALKKQPTPGLNGPEVRRVLGPPTRVSKTHGPSKVPEERWFYPDGSVLTFHNGLLSKIEKRQTQPR
;
A
#
# COMPACT_ATOMS: atom_id res chain seq x y z
N MET A 1 62.72 -41.10 59.40
CA MET A 1 63.18 -41.96 58.30
C MET A 1 62.02 -42.06 57.30
N LEU A 2 62.31 -41.94 55.99
CA LEU A 2 61.43 -41.68 54.82
C LEU A 2 61.01 -40.20 54.65
N ILE A 3 61.61 -39.40 53.73
CA ILE A 3 61.53 -39.34 52.22
C ILE A 3 60.14 -38.80 51.81
N SER A 4 59.88 -37.75 51.01
CA SER A 4 60.50 -37.06 49.85
C SER A 4 59.79 -35.67 49.75
N LEU A 5 60.40 -34.47 49.63
CA LEU A 5 61.11 -33.83 48.51
C LEU A 5 60.52 -34.06 47.10
N ILE A 6 60.15 -32.93 46.47
CA ILE A 6 60.37 -32.55 45.04
C ILE A 6 59.10 -32.39 44.15
N THR A 7 58.89 -31.11 43.81
CA THR A 7 58.37 -30.48 42.58
C THR A 7 56.95 -30.74 42.05
N ARG A 8 56.22 -29.62 41.95
CA ARG A 8 55.15 -29.37 40.97
C ARG A 8 55.66 -29.54 39.53
N PRO A 9 54.77 -29.93 38.61
CA PRO A 9 54.73 -29.27 37.30
C PRO A 9 53.37 -28.61 37.02
N ILE A 10 53.49 -27.51 36.31
CA ILE A 10 52.48 -26.55 35.89
C ILE A 10 51.91 -26.96 34.52
N ALA A 11 50.63 -26.66 34.32
CA ALA A 11 49.91 -26.42 33.07
C ALA A 11 49.60 -27.59 32.12
N LEU A 12 48.32 -27.65 31.69
CA LEU A 12 47.98 -27.38 30.29
C LEU A 12 46.48 -27.03 30.15
N VAL A 13 46.18 -25.73 30.15
CA VAL A 13 44.92 -25.19 29.65
C VAL A 13 45.09 -25.03 28.14
N SER A 14 44.46 -25.89 27.35
CA SER A 14 44.42 -25.74 25.90
C SER A 14 43.39 -24.67 25.55
N ILE A 15 43.84 -23.41 25.48
CA ILE A 15 43.09 -22.34 24.82
C ILE A 15 43.19 -22.62 23.32
N LEU A 16 42.09 -23.12 22.75
CA LEU A 16 41.87 -23.18 21.32
C LEU A 16 41.76 -21.73 20.81
N MET A 17 42.90 -21.12 20.50
CA MET A 17 42.97 -19.89 19.71
C MET A 17 42.52 -20.24 18.29
N LEU A 18 41.20 -20.20 18.06
CA LEU A 18 40.68 -20.01 16.71
C LEU A 18 41.27 -18.69 16.21
N PRO A 19 42.04 -18.68 15.10
CA PRO A 19 42.29 -17.43 14.43
C PRO A 19 40.93 -16.94 13.96
N PHE A 20 40.36 -15.97 14.67
CA PHE A 20 39.44 -15.01 14.07
C PHE A 20 40.26 -14.34 12.98
N GLY A 21 40.28 -14.96 11.80
CA GLY A 21 40.64 -14.29 10.58
C GLY A 21 39.71 -13.10 10.52
N THR A 22 40.26 -11.93 10.84
CA THR A 22 39.68 -10.68 10.42
C THR A 22 39.56 -10.82 8.91
N ALA A 23 38.35 -11.14 8.44
CA ALA A 23 38.04 -10.99 7.04
C ALA A 23 38.35 -9.51 6.76
N LEU A 24 39.48 -9.27 6.12
CA LEU A 24 39.81 -7.96 5.60
C LEU A 24 38.62 -7.60 4.72
N SER A 25 37.82 -6.63 5.17
CA SER A 25 36.79 -6.01 4.35
C SER A 25 37.53 -5.38 3.18
N SER A 26 37.70 -6.13 2.08
CA SER A 26 38.11 -5.51 0.83
C SER A 26 37.02 -4.52 0.49
N ASN A 27 37.37 -3.24 0.33
CA ASN A 27 36.49 -2.15 -0.12
C ASN A 27 35.93 -2.36 -1.55
N HIS A 28 35.93 -3.60 -2.03
CA HIS A 28 35.79 -3.97 -3.43
C HIS A 28 34.91 -5.20 -3.51
N TYR A 29 33.86 -5.12 -4.32
CA TYR A 29 32.98 -6.23 -4.61
C TYR A 29 33.70 -7.32 -5.42
N THR A 30 33.41 -8.58 -5.13
CA THR A 30 33.78 -9.72 -5.97
C THR A 30 32.93 -9.73 -7.24
N GLU A 31 33.39 -10.40 -8.30
CA GLU A 31 32.63 -10.54 -9.55
C GLU A 31 31.25 -11.15 -9.31
N LYS A 32 31.16 -12.19 -8.48
CA LYS A 32 29.88 -12.82 -8.11
C LYS A 32 28.94 -11.85 -7.38
N GLN A 33 29.48 -10.99 -6.51
CA GLN A 33 28.67 -9.94 -5.88
C GLN A 33 28.21 -8.92 -6.92
N MET A 34 29.09 -8.50 -7.84
CA MET A 34 28.73 -7.57 -8.92
C MET A 34 27.63 -8.12 -9.83
N GLU A 35 27.69 -9.39 -10.20
CA GLU A 35 26.64 -10.08 -10.96
C GLU A 35 25.32 -10.11 -10.17
N ALA A 36 25.38 -10.44 -8.88
CA ALA A 36 24.20 -10.43 -8.02
C ALA A 36 23.59 -9.02 -7.90
N LEU A 37 24.40 -7.96 -7.86
CA LEU A 37 23.91 -6.58 -7.89
C LEU A 37 23.25 -6.26 -9.25
N ALA A 38 23.94 -6.60 -10.34
CA ALA A 38 23.46 -6.37 -11.71
C ALA A 38 22.12 -7.08 -12.00
N SER A 39 21.80 -8.18 -11.33
CA SER A 39 20.52 -8.89 -11.45
C SER A 39 19.28 -8.06 -11.09
N ARG A 40 19.45 -6.86 -10.53
CA ARG A 40 18.37 -5.92 -10.20
C ARG A 40 18.14 -4.85 -11.25
N VAL A 41 19.03 -4.71 -12.22
CA VAL A 41 18.84 -3.82 -13.36
C VAL A 41 17.60 -4.25 -14.16
N GLY A 42 16.80 -3.28 -14.59
CA GLY A 42 15.51 -3.46 -15.26
C GLY A 42 14.36 -3.82 -14.32
N LYS A 43 14.56 -3.83 -13.00
CA LYS A 43 13.48 -4.08 -12.02
C LYS A 43 12.96 -2.78 -11.43
N THR A 44 11.64 -2.73 -11.26
CA THR A 44 10.94 -1.67 -10.54
C THR A 44 10.82 -2.01 -9.06
N PHE A 45 11.00 -0.99 -8.23
CA PHE A 45 10.87 -1.05 -6.78
C PHE A 45 9.99 0.10 -6.30
N TRP A 46 9.40 -0.07 -5.12
CA TRP A 46 8.49 0.90 -4.54
C TRP A 46 8.98 1.40 -3.19
N LEU A 47 8.74 2.68 -2.90
CA LEU A 47 8.98 3.24 -1.59
C LEU A 47 7.74 3.05 -0.71
N ARG A 48 7.95 2.68 0.55
CA ARG A 48 6.87 2.54 1.52
C ARG A 48 6.25 3.91 1.80
N PRO A 49 4.95 4.12 1.55
CA PRO A 49 4.32 5.45 1.54
C PRO A 49 4.19 6.15 2.90
N GLN A 50 4.52 5.49 4.01
CA GLN A 50 4.37 6.01 5.37
C GLN A 50 5.64 5.88 6.23
N ASN A 51 6.80 5.66 5.61
CA ASN A 51 8.03 5.58 6.39
C ASN A 51 8.64 6.98 6.60
N GLU A 52 8.86 7.38 7.85
CA GLU A 52 9.52 8.64 8.20
C GLU A 52 10.99 8.65 7.77
N LYS A 53 11.62 7.47 7.64
CA LYS A 53 12.94 7.30 7.05
C LYS A 53 12.80 6.85 5.60
N ALA A 54 12.73 7.80 4.67
CA ALA A 54 12.87 7.47 3.26
C ALA A 54 14.35 7.17 2.93
N PRO A 55 14.64 6.20 2.05
CA PRO A 55 16.00 5.93 1.62
C PRO A 55 16.56 7.16 0.90
N THR A 56 17.82 7.46 1.15
CA THR A 56 18.48 8.62 0.54
C THR A 56 19.00 8.23 -0.84
N PHE A 57 18.48 8.91 -1.87
CA PHE A 57 19.08 8.88 -3.21
C PHE A 57 19.93 10.12 -3.40
N LEU A 58 20.93 10.03 -4.26
CA LEU A 58 21.89 11.08 -4.57
C LEU A 58 21.64 11.62 -5.98
N THR A 59 22.04 12.87 -6.23
CA THR A 59 22.00 13.47 -7.58
C THR A 59 23.12 12.98 -8.50
N GLN A 60 24.20 12.42 -7.94
CA GLN A 60 25.39 11.95 -8.66
C GLN A 60 25.96 10.67 -8.01
N PRO A 61 26.63 9.79 -8.78
CA PRO A 61 27.21 8.54 -8.27
C PRO A 61 28.57 8.79 -7.60
N ARG A 62 28.56 9.57 -6.51
CA ARG A 62 29.76 9.83 -5.70
C ARG A 62 29.41 10.08 -4.24
N THR A 63 30.31 9.71 -3.35
CA THR A 63 30.23 10.04 -1.93
C THR A 63 30.15 11.55 -1.71
N GLY A 64 29.21 11.99 -0.86
CA GLY A 64 28.99 13.41 -0.54
C GLY A 64 28.20 14.20 -1.59
N ALA A 65 27.66 13.55 -2.62
CA ALA A 65 26.70 14.20 -3.51
C ALA A 65 25.44 14.66 -2.76
N ALA A 66 24.77 15.68 -3.28
CA ALA A 66 23.54 16.20 -2.67
C ALA A 66 22.42 15.14 -2.70
N PRO A 67 21.59 15.06 -1.64
CA PRO A 67 20.44 14.18 -1.61
C PRO A 67 19.38 14.65 -2.62
N LEU A 68 18.70 13.69 -3.22
CA LEU A 68 17.60 13.88 -4.14
C LEU A 68 16.32 14.10 -3.34
N ASN A 69 15.55 15.13 -3.69
CA ASN A 69 14.25 15.35 -3.08
C ASN A 69 13.19 14.43 -3.72
N LEU A 70 12.48 13.62 -2.91
CA LEU A 70 11.58 12.56 -3.35
C LEU A 70 10.08 12.84 -3.13
N GLN A 71 9.66 14.11 -3.07
CA GLN A 71 8.26 14.44 -2.74
C GLN A 71 7.24 13.65 -3.58
N GLY A 72 6.50 12.74 -2.93
CA GLY A 72 5.44 11.93 -3.54
C GLY A 72 5.91 10.85 -4.52
N LYS A 73 7.21 10.56 -4.60
CA LYS A 73 7.74 9.54 -5.51
C LYS A 73 7.72 8.18 -4.85
N ASN A 74 6.89 7.29 -5.37
CA ASN A 74 6.61 6.01 -4.72
C ASN A 74 7.19 4.81 -5.46
N SER A 75 7.76 5.00 -6.65
CA SER A 75 8.41 3.93 -7.38
C SER A 75 9.61 4.41 -8.20
N PHE A 76 10.53 3.49 -8.47
CA PHE A 76 11.70 3.71 -9.31
C PHE A 76 12.15 2.42 -9.98
N GLU A 77 12.71 2.54 -11.17
CA GLU A 77 13.38 1.46 -11.89
C GLU A 77 14.90 1.60 -11.75
N ILE A 78 15.61 0.49 -11.53
CA ILE A 78 17.07 0.47 -11.62
C ILE A 78 17.48 0.34 -13.09
N LEU A 79 18.04 1.41 -13.66
CA LEU A 79 18.42 1.46 -15.08
C LEU A 79 19.78 0.82 -15.36
N GLU A 80 20.75 1.05 -14.50
CA GLU A 80 22.11 0.55 -14.68
C GLU A 80 22.86 0.47 -13.35
N LEU A 81 23.91 -0.36 -13.34
CA LEU A 81 24.91 -0.41 -12.28
C LEU A 81 26.16 0.32 -12.76
N THR A 82 26.31 1.58 -12.38
CA THR A 82 27.46 2.43 -12.75
C THR A 82 28.64 2.19 -11.80
N GLY A 83 29.85 2.64 -12.13
CA GLY A 83 31.02 2.57 -11.23
C GLY A 83 31.67 1.19 -11.09
N GLN A 84 31.34 0.24 -11.99
CA GLN A 84 31.88 -1.12 -11.94
C GLN A 84 33.41 -1.16 -12.11
N ALA A 85 33.95 -0.32 -13.00
CA ALA A 85 35.38 -0.27 -13.29
C ALA A 85 36.23 0.21 -12.10
N SER A 86 35.68 1.12 -11.29
CA SER A 86 36.30 1.61 -10.05
C SER A 86 35.96 0.75 -8.83
N LYS A 87 35.17 -0.32 -9.00
CA LYS A 87 34.68 -1.23 -7.95
C LYS A 87 33.96 -0.51 -6.79
N ASP A 88 33.44 0.69 -7.07
CA ASP A 88 32.59 1.47 -6.18
C ASP A 88 31.26 1.77 -6.90
N PRO A 89 30.38 0.75 -6.97
CA PRO A 89 29.21 0.82 -7.81
C PRO A 89 28.08 1.65 -7.21
N TYR A 90 27.27 2.23 -8.10
CA TYR A 90 26.00 2.87 -7.76
C TYR A 90 24.90 2.35 -8.68
N TYR A 91 23.74 2.05 -8.11
CA TYR A 91 22.53 1.90 -8.91
C TYR A 91 22.10 3.28 -9.40
N LYS A 92 22.01 3.46 -10.71
CA LYS A 92 21.28 4.58 -11.30
C LYS A 92 19.82 4.19 -11.43
N VAL A 93 18.95 5.04 -10.93
CA VAL A 93 17.51 4.79 -10.91
C VAL A 93 16.75 5.90 -11.62
N MET A 94 15.60 5.56 -12.18
CA MET A 94 14.64 6.51 -12.73
C MET A 94 13.32 6.40 -12.00
N PHE A 95 12.85 7.51 -11.44
CA PHE A 95 11.53 7.61 -10.81
C PHE A 95 10.45 7.83 -11.86
N ASP A 96 9.20 7.51 -11.54
CA ASP A 96 8.03 7.76 -12.41
C ASP A 96 7.90 9.22 -12.86
N SER A 97 8.44 10.16 -12.07
CA SER A 97 8.49 11.58 -12.42
C SER A 97 9.52 11.92 -13.52
N GLY A 98 10.26 10.94 -14.05
CA GLY A 98 11.37 11.11 -14.97
C GLY A 98 12.68 11.58 -14.33
N GLN A 99 12.72 11.75 -13.00
CA GLN A 99 13.93 12.19 -12.31
C GLN A 99 14.91 11.03 -12.14
N VAL A 100 16.19 11.28 -12.36
CA VAL A 100 17.26 10.30 -12.18
C VAL A 100 17.90 10.48 -10.80
N GLY A 101 18.19 9.37 -10.14
CA GLY A 101 18.90 9.33 -8.87
C GLY A 101 19.95 8.23 -8.84
N TYR A 102 20.77 8.24 -7.79
CA TYR A 102 21.80 7.23 -7.55
C TYR A 102 21.71 6.71 -6.11
N ILE A 103 21.88 5.41 -5.90
CA ILE A 103 21.92 4.81 -4.55
C ILE A 103 23.04 3.78 -4.46
N ASP A 104 23.78 3.82 -3.35
CA ASP A 104 24.81 2.82 -3.05
C ASP A 104 24.13 1.45 -2.85
N PRO A 105 24.61 0.36 -3.47
CA PRO A 105 24.04 -0.96 -3.30
C PRO A 105 23.95 -1.45 -1.84
N ARG A 106 24.86 -1.02 -0.96
CA ARG A 106 24.80 -1.30 0.49
C ARG A 106 23.59 -0.65 1.11
N LEU A 107 23.42 0.66 0.89
CA LEU A 107 22.26 1.41 1.37
C LEU A 107 20.98 0.83 0.79
N PHE A 108 20.95 0.49 -0.50
CA PHE A 108 19.79 -0.16 -1.11
C PHE A 108 19.44 -1.47 -0.38
N HIS A 109 20.42 -2.31 -0.04
CA HIS A 109 20.19 -3.57 0.65
C HIS A 109 19.77 -3.42 2.11
N GLU A 110 20.35 -2.46 2.83
CA GLU A 110 19.94 -2.11 4.19
C GLU A 110 18.49 -1.63 4.23
N GLU A 111 18.10 -0.86 3.23
CA GLU A 111 16.76 -0.28 3.08
C GLU A 111 15.76 -1.26 2.43
N PHE A 112 16.24 -2.36 1.85
CA PHE A 112 15.40 -3.35 1.19
C PHE A 112 14.52 -4.10 2.20
N ASN A 113 13.24 -4.24 1.89
CA ASN A 113 12.15 -4.70 2.77
C ASN A 113 11.83 -3.80 3.98
N ALA A 114 12.70 -2.85 4.33
CA ALA A 114 12.44 -1.84 5.36
C ALA A 114 11.69 -0.63 4.81
N THR A 115 12.20 -0.04 3.73
CA THR A 115 11.65 1.16 3.10
C THR A 115 11.46 0.98 1.59
N ILE A 116 12.24 0.09 0.98
CA ILE A 116 12.16 -0.28 -0.44
C ILE A 116 11.48 -1.65 -0.57
N LEU A 117 10.47 -1.73 -1.43
CA LEU A 117 9.63 -2.92 -1.65
C LEU A 117 9.79 -3.43 -3.09
N SER A 118 9.67 -4.74 -3.27
CA SER A 118 9.65 -5.39 -4.59
C SER A 118 8.26 -5.47 -5.23
N PHE A 119 7.23 -4.96 -4.55
CA PHE A 119 5.85 -4.94 -5.01
C PHE A 119 5.23 -3.58 -4.73
N ASP A 120 4.26 -3.18 -5.56
CA ASP A 120 3.50 -1.94 -5.35
C ASP A 120 2.63 -2.08 -4.09
N PRO A 121 2.90 -1.31 -3.02
CA PRO A 121 2.11 -1.38 -1.79
C PRO A 121 0.65 -0.95 -1.98
N LEU A 122 0.34 -0.22 -3.06
CA LEU A 122 -0.98 0.28 -3.37
C LEU A 122 -1.66 -0.51 -4.49
N ALA A 123 -1.09 -1.62 -4.96
CA ALA A 123 -1.67 -2.42 -6.06
C ALA A 123 -3.12 -2.85 -5.79
N GLU A 124 -3.38 -3.38 -4.59
CA GLU A 124 -4.71 -3.84 -4.21
C GLU A 124 -5.71 -2.68 -4.05
N GLU A 125 -5.26 -1.53 -3.57
CA GLU A 125 -6.11 -0.34 -3.47
C GLU A 125 -6.46 0.22 -4.85
N LYS A 126 -5.49 0.29 -5.77
CA LYS A 126 -5.71 0.67 -7.17
C LYS A 126 -6.70 -0.26 -7.84
N LYS A 127 -6.51 -1.57 -7.70
CA LYS A 127 -7.42 -2.58 -8.25
C LYS A 127 -8.84 -2.43 -7.69
N LYS A 128 -8.99 -2.20 -6.38
CA LYS A 128 -10.31 -1.94 -5.78
C LYS A 128 -10.93 -0.65 -6.31
N ALA A 129 -10.16 0.42 -6.45
CA ALA A 129 -10.63 1.69 -6.98
C ALA A 129 -11.08 1.56 -8.45
N GLU A 130 -10.33 0.83 -9.28
CA GLU A 130 -10.70 0.52 -10.66
C GLU A 130 -11.98 -0.32 -10.73
N GLN A 131 -12.09 -1.35 -9.90
CA GLN A 131 -13.31 -2.17 -9.81
C GLN A 131 -14.52 -1.32 -9.39
N GLN A 132 -14.38 -0.47 -8.39
CA GLN A 132 -15.44 0.44 -7.96
C GLN A 132 -15.82 1.44 -9.07
N ALA A 133 -14.85 1.96 -9.82
CA ALA A 133 -15.11 2.83 -10.96
C ALA A 133 -15.87 2.10 -12.08
N GLU A 134 -15.53 0.83 -12.34
CA GLU A 134 -16.23 0.01 -13.32
C GLU A 134 -17.66 -0.33 -12.89
N GLU A 135 -17.86 -0.67 -11.61
CA GLU A 135 -19.18 -0.89 -11.02
C GLU A 135 -20.05 0.37 -11.08
N GLU A 136 -19.48 1.53 -10.77
CA GLU A 136 -20.16 2.82 -10.85
C GLU A 136 -20.55 3.15 -12.30
N LYS A 137 -19.68 2.85 -13.27
CA LYS A 137 -20.01 2.97 -14.70
C LYS A 137 -21.16 2.05 -15.11
N LYS A 138 -21.14 0.79 -14.66
CA LYS A 138 -22.24 -0.17 -14.89
C LYS A 138 -23.54 0.29 -14.25
N ARG A 139 -23.48 0.86 -13.04
CA ARG A 139 -24.63 1.44 -12.34
C ARG A 139 -25.22 2.60 -13.13
N ALA A 140 -24.39 3.54 -13.57
CA ALA A 140 -24.83 4.69 -14.35
C ALA A 140 -25.49 4.28 -15.68
N ALA A 141 -24.88 3.34 -16.41
CA ALA A 141 -25.45 2.81 -17.64
C ALA A 141 -26.80 2.11 -17.42
N TRP A 142 -26.92 1.33 -16.34
CA TRP A 142 -28.18 0.70 -15.96
C TRP A 142 -29.28 1.73 -15.60
N ILE A 143 -28.94 2.79 -14.87
CA ILE A 143 -29.89 3.89 -14.57
C ILE A 143 -30.39 4.55 -15.86
N GLN A 144 -29.49 4.80 -16.81
CA GLN A 144 -29.85 5.41 -18.09
C GLN A 144 -30.81 4.53 -18.91
N SER A 145 -30.69 3.19 -18.82
CA SER A 145 -31.55 2.25 -19.54
C SER A 145 -32.93 2.04 -18.92
N GLN A 146 -33.18 2.52 -17.70
CA GLN A 146 -34.49 2.36 -17.07
C GLN A 146 -35.56 3.24 -17.73
N PRO A 147 -36.84 2.82 -17.71
CA PRO A 147 -37.97 3.60 -18.25
C PRO A 147 -38.41 4.75 -17.33
N TRP A 148 -37.54 5.19 -16.41
CA TRP A 148 -37.84 6.27 -15.47
C TRP A 148 -37.85 7.65 -16.14
N SER A 149 -38.51 8.62 -15.51
CA SER A 149 -38.39 10.02 -15.92
C SER A 149 -36.96 10.54 -15.73
N GLN A 150 -36.59 11.58 -16.48
CA GLN A 150 -35.24 12.15 -16.39
C GLN A 150 -34.90 12.63 -14.98
N ALA A 151 -35.87 13.21 -14.26
CA ALA A 151 -35.68 13.65 -12.87
C ALA A 151 -35.30 12.50 -11.93
N VAL A 152 -35.90 11.31 -12.11
CA VAL A 152 -35.57 10.12 -11.32
C VAL A 152 -34.19 9.59 -11.68
N LYS A 153 -33.81 9.61 -12.97
CA LYS A 153 -32.47 9.21 -13.43
C LYS A 153 -31.39 10.11 -12.85
N ASP A 154 -31.59 11.42 -12.89
CA ASP A 154 -30.62 12.39 -12.36
C ASP A 154 -30.46 12.27 -10.84
N ALA A 155 -31.56 12.06 -10.11
CA ALA A 155 -31.54 11.78 -8.68
C ALA A 155 -30.80 10.46 -8.37
N ALA A 156 -31.08 9.40 -9.13
CA ALA A 156 -30.41 8.11 -8.98
C ALA A 156 -28.91 8.19 -9.28
N LEU A 157 -28.49 8.92 -10.32
CA LEU A 157 -27.07 9.15 -10.62
C LEU A 157 -26.38 9.86 -9.46
N LYS A 158 -27.04 10.83 -8.83
CA LYS A 158 -26.57 11.54 -7.62
C LYS A 158 -26.70 10.73 -6.33
N LYS A 159 -27.05 9.44 -6.41
CA LYS A 159 -27.29 8.56 -5.25
C LYS A 159 -28.30 9.16 -4.27
N GLN A 160 -29.38 9.73 -4.79
CA GLN A 160 -30.48 10.26 -3.99
C GLN A 160 -31.67 9.30 -3.98
N PRO A 161 -32.26 9.03 -2.81
CA PRO A 161 -33.47 8.23 -2.72
C PRO A 161 -34.62 8.92 -3.45
N THR A 162 -35.36 8.18 -4.26
CA THR A 162 -36.48 8.72 -5.05
C THR A 162 -37.75 7.90 -4.79
N PRO A 163 -38.86 8.53 -4.34
CA PRO A 163 -40.11 7.81 -4.10
C PRO A 163 -40.60 7.04 -5.33
N GLY A 164 -41.25 5.91 -5.10
CA GLY A 164 -41.79 5.03 -6.14
C GLY A 164 -40.83 3.95 -6.64
N LEU A 165 -39.53 4.01 -6.30
CA LEU A 165 -38.60 2.92 -6.57
C LEU A 165 -38.87 1.71 -5.67
N ASN A 166 -38.73 0.50 -6.21
CA ASN A 166 -38.83 -0.72 -5.41
C ASN A 166 -37.52 -1.02 -4.65
N GLY A 167 -37.57 -1.93 -3.68
CA GLY A 167 -36.41 -2.31 -2.87
C GLY A 167 -35.16 -2.65 -3.70
N PRO A 168 -35.22 -3.60 -4.67
CA PRO A 168 -34.09 -3.93 -5.54
C PRO A 168 -33.50 -2.73 -6.30
N GLU A 169 -34.33 -1.85 -6.85
CA GLU A 169 -33.89 -0.63 -7.53
C GLU A 169 -33.18 0.31 -6.57
N VAL A 170 -33.74 0.53 -5.37
CA VAL A 170 -33.11 1.35 -4.35
C VAL A 170 -31.75 0.78 -3.93
N ARG A 171 -31.61 -0.54 -3.76
CA ARG A 171 -30.30 -1.17 -3.46
C ARG A 171 -29.30 -0.96 -4.58
N ARG A 172 -29.75 -1.00 -5.83
CA ARG A 172 -28.86 -0.80 -6.99
C ARG A 172 -28.44 0.66 -7.15
N VAL A 173 -29.30 1.60 -6.76
CA VAL A 173 -29.03 3.04 -6.83
C VAL A 173 -28.16 3.52 -5.67
N LEU A 174 -28.51 3.14 -4.44
CA LEU A 174 -27.92 3.66 -3.20
C LEU A 174 -26.92 2.71 -2.53
N GLY A 175 -26.92 1.44 -2.92
CA GLY A 175 -26.19 0.39 -2.23
C GLY A 175 -27.02 -0.30 -1.15
N PRO A 176 -26.43 -1.28 -0.44
CA PRO A 176 -27.11 -2.00 0.63
C PRO A 176 -27.35 -1.11 1.85
N PRO A 177 -28.51 -1.21 2.53
CA PRO A 177 -28.73 -0.54 3.79
C PRO A 177 -27.90 -1.18 4.92
N THR A 178 -27.55 -0.39 5.94
CA THR A 178 -26.87 -0.87 7.15
C THR A 178 -27.77 -1.76 7.98
N ARG A 179 -29.07 -1.43 8.04
CA ARG A 179 -30.07 -2.18 8.79
C ARG A 179 -31.41 -2.13 8.08
N VAL A 180 -32.14 -3.23 8.15
CA VAL A 180 -33.53 -3.34 7.70
C VAL A 180 -34.39 -3.71 8.89
N SER A 181 -35.48 -2.99 9.11
CA SER A 181 -36.49 -3.29 10.12
C SER A 181 -37.85 -3.47 9.45
N LYS A 182 -38.61 -4.49 9.87
CA LYS A 182 -39.97 -4.72 9.42
C LYS A 182 -40.90 -4.47 10.59
N THR A 183 -41.78 -3.50 10.44
CA THR A 183 -42.73 -3.09 11.48
C THR A 183 -44.13 -3.06 10.89
N HIS A 184 -45.14 -3.35 11.71
CA HIS A 184 -46.50 -3.03 11.31
C HIS A 184 -46.74 -1.59 11.76
N GLY A 185 -47.06 -0.71 10.81
CA GLY A 185 -47.39 0.67 11.11
C GLY A 185 -48.67 0.78 11.96
N PRO A 186 -49.02 1.99 12.41
CA PRO A 186 -50.25 2.24 13.17
C PRO A 186 -51.51 1.76 12.43
N SER A 187 -51.43 1.64 11.10
CA SER A 187 -52.49 1.26 10.17
C SER A 187 -52.53 -0.23 9.80
N LYS A 188 -51.79 -1.12 10.50
CA LYS A 188 -51.64 -2.56 10.18
C LYS A 188 -51.05 -2.87 8.78
N VAL A 189 -50.58 -1.86 8.06
CA VAL A 189 -49.85 -2.04 6.80
C VAL A 189 -48.42 -2.47 7.12
N PRO A 190 -47.88 -3.51 6.44
CA PRO A 190 -46.49 -3.88 6.61
C PRO A 190 -45.58 -2.76 6.08
N GLU A 191 -44.79 -2.18 6.99
CA GLU A 191 -43.78 -1.17 6.69
C GLU A 191 -42.39 -1.80 6.78
N GLU A 192 -41.53 -1.50 5.81
CA GLU A 192 -40.12 -1.86 5.87
C GLU A 192 -39.27 -0.59 5.92
N ARG A 193 -38.42 -0.46 6.94
CA ARG A 193 -37.55 0.70 7.15
C ARG A 193 -36.10 0.33 6.95
N TRP A 194 -35.43 1.02 6.04
CA TRP A 194 -34.02 0.84 5.71
C TRP A 194 -33.22 2.01 6.25
N PHE A 195 -32.17 1.70 7.00
CA PHE A 195 -31.28 2.67 7.62
C PHE A 195 -29.96 2.71 6.87
N TYR A 196 -29.50 3.90 6.49
CA TYR A 196 -28.24 4.11 5.78
C TYR A 196 -27.19 4.79 6.66
N PRO A 197 -25.88 4.66 6.32
CA PRO A 197 -24.79 5.23 7.11
C PRO A 197 -24.83 6.76 7.24
N ASP A 198 -25.43 7.44 6.27
CA ASP A 198 -25.63 8.90 6.26
C ASP A 198 -26.73 9.36 7.24
N GLY A 199 -27.38 8.44 7.94
CA GLY A 199 -28.51 8.71 8.83
C GLY A 199 -29.83 8.87 8.11
N SER A 200 -29.90 8.62 6.80
CA SER A 200 -31.16 8.57 6.06
C SER A 200 -31.94 7.30 6.42
N VAL A 201 -33.25 7.44 6.60
CA VAL A 201 -34.20 6.35 6.81
C VAL A 201 -35.19 6.33 5.68
N LEU A 202 -35.23 5.22 4.95
CA LEU A 202 -36.15 5.00 3.84
C LEU A 202 -37.28 4.08 4.31
N THR A 203 -38.52 4.49 4.14
CA THR A 203 -39.69 3.65 4.47
C THR A 203 -40.35 3.16 3.20
N PHE A 204 -40.58 1.86 3.14
CA PHE A 204 -41.24 1.17 2.04
C PHE A 204 -42.63 0.72 2.49
N HIS A 205 -43.64 1.03 1.67
CA HIS A 205 -44.99 0.49 1.81
C HIS A 205 -45.29 -0.37 0.58
N ASN A 206 -45.78 -1.59 0.78
CA ASN A 206 -46.06 -2.54 -0.31
C ASN A 206 -44.88 -2.74 -1.28
N GLY A 207 -43.65 -2.69 -0.76
CA GLY A 207 -42.42 -2.88 -1.56
C GLY A 207 -41.93 -1.64 -2.34
N LEU A 208 -42.63 -0.51 -2.26
CA LEU A 208 -42.26 0.74 -2.92
C LEU A 208 -41.81 1.80 -1.90
N LEU A 209 -40.78 2.56 -2.26
CA LEU A 209 -40.26 3.64 -1.44
C LEU A 209 -41.31 4.75 -1.32
N SER A 210 -41.82 4.98 -0.12
CA SER A 210 -42.89 5.95 0.15
C SER A 210 -42.39 7.18 0.92
N LYS A 211 -41.46 6.99 1.86
CA LYS A 211 -40.97 8.07 2.73
C LYS A 211 -39.45 8.08 2.82
N ILE A 212 -38.90 9.29 2.86
CA ILE A 212 -37.47 9.55 3.03
C ILE A 212 -37.33 10.49 4.22
N GLU A 213 -36.67 10.04 5.28
CA GLU A 213 -36.34 10.86 6.44
C GLU A 213 -34.82 11.06 6.44
N LYS A 214 -34.38 12.33 6.43
CA LYS A 214 -32.97 12.67 6.65
C LYS A 214 -32.83 13.23 8.05
N ARG A 215 -31.82 12.78 8.80
CA ARG A 215 -31.46 13.43 10.06
C ARG A 215 -31.02 14.86 9.73
N GLN A 216 -31.82 15.86 10.10
CA GLN A 216 -31.35 17.23 10.07
C GLN A 216 -30.24 17.34 11.12
N THR A 217 -29.02 17.63 10.67
CA THR A 217 -27.95 18.09 11.55
C THR A 217 -28.43 19.40 12.15
N GLN A 218 -28.95 19.36 13.37
CA GLN A 218 -29.21 20.58 14.14
C GLN A 218 -27.84 21.26 14.32
N PRO A 219 -27.62 22.47 13.78
CA PRO A 219 -26.41 23.21 14.11
C PRO A 219 -26.46 23.47 15.62
N ARG A 220 -25.39 23.08 16.31
CA ARG A 220 -25.15 23.52 17.69
C ARG A 220 -24.73 24.97 17.70
#